data_AF-S7VPR2-F1
#
_entry.id   AF-S7VPR2-F1
#
_cell.length_a   1.000
_cell.length_b   1.000
_cell.length_c   1.000
_cell.angle_alpha   90.00
_cell.angle_beta   90.00
_cell.angle_gamma   90.00
#
_symmetry.space_group_name_H-M   'P 1'
#
loop_
_entity.id
_entity.type
_entity.pdbx_description
1 polymer ?
#
loop_
_entity_poly.entity_id
_entity_poly.type
_entity_poly.pdbx_seq_one_letter_code
_entity_poly.pdbx_strand_id
1 'polypeptide(L)'
;MARGSENCATFIVDYIGFTPEAEAAFQFAVDIWSNSIESSVPIRVSANFGELDEGVLGGAGPTSFSTISVDGLPSNIAFPIALAEKLAGEELTNFGEETSTDIQATFSSTANFYFGLDGNTPINQVDFVSVVLHELGHGLGILGFGNVDDPDDPTQGLLRVQGFIGVWDNFIENGTPTALTTFEDPSAELLSEITGNNLFSNGPITTAQNGGIKPSTYAPTVYRRGSSYSHWDEGTYPPGHPNSLMTPSIGLGEAIHNPGLVTLGFMEDMGWGICGGTLSVDSFKLTTIKVSPNPFNSTIDILLDANTSDTFSIDITDLNGRQILRITQKISNGKLTISNLDQLEDALYFIKIRNENTGSSIIKKVIKH
;
A
#
# COMPACT_ATOMS: atom_id res chain seq x y z
N MET A 1 -10.14 22.12 21.39
CA MET A 1 -9.09 21.12 21.63
C MET A 1 -8.94 20.33 20.33
N ALA A 2 -7.84 20.57 19.61
CA ALA A 2 -7.54 19.85 18.39
C ALA A 2 -7.06 18.45 18.77
N ARG A 3 -7.67 17.38 18.23
CA ARG A 3 -7.06 16.06 18.26
C ARG A 3 -5.78 16.15 17.44
N GLY A 4 -4.62 15.92 18.08
CA GLY A 4 -3.39 15.62 17.35
C GLY A 4 -3.62 14.38 16.49
N SER A 5 -3.04 14.35 15.30
CA SER A 5 -2.99 13.16 14.46
C SER A 5 -2.15 12.10 15.17
N GLU A 6 -2.78 11.17 15.87
CA GLU A 6 -2.11 9.95 16.27
C GLU A 6 -1.94 9.08 15.02
N ASN A 7 -0.72 8.58 14.79
CA ASN A 7 -0.41 7.63 13.71
C ASN A 7 -1.31 6.39 13.85
N CYS A 8 -1.66 5.77 12.72
CA CYS A 8 -2.54 4.60 12.67
C CYS A 8 -1.86 3.29 13.06
N ALA A 9 -0.54 3.22 12.93
CA ALA A 9 0.31 2.19 13.49
C ALA A 9 1.53 2.84 14.17
N THR A 10 2.10 2.16 15.15
CA THR A 10 3.36 2.58 15.79
C THR A 10 4.48 1.70 15.27
N PHE A 11 5.54 2.32 14.74
CA PHE A 11 6.77 1.62 14.38
C PHE A 11 7.86 1.95 15.41
N ILE A 12 8.60 0.93 15.83
CA ILE A 12 9.77 1.07 16.71
C ILE A 12 10.98 0.56 15.93
N VAL A 13 11.87 1.47 15.56
CA VAL A 13 13.02 1.15 14.71
C VAL A 13 14.31 1.21 15.52
N ASP A 14 15.11 0.16 15.44
CA ASP A 14 16.50 0.14 15.91
C ASP A 14 17.44 0.41 14.72
N TYR A 15 18.04 1.60 14.71
CA TYR A 15 18.92 2.08 13.64
C TYR A 15 20.39 1.74 13.92
N ILE A 16 21.01 0.96 13.05
CA ILE A 16 22.40 0.52 13.19
C ILE A 16 23.22 1.00 12.00
N GLY A 17 24.20 1.87 12.25
CA GLY A 17 25.17 2.32 11.23
C GLY A 17 24.68 3.45 10.32
N PHE A 18 23.48 3.98 10.53
CA PHE A 18 22.92 5.07 9.73
C PHE A 18 23.64 6.41 9.98
N THR A 19 23.76 7.23 8.93
CA THR A 19 24.04 8.66 9.08
C THR A 19 22.74 9.40 9.43
N PRO A 20 22.80 10.63 9.99
CA PRO A 20 21.60 11.39 10.29
C PRO A 20 20.65 11.61 9.09
N GLU A 21 21.19 11.81 7.89
CA GLU A 21 20.39 11.99 6.68
C GLU A 21 19.72 10.69 6.23
N ALA A 22 20.44 9.56 6.29
CA ALA A 22 19.88 8.25 5.96
C ALA A 22 18.81 7.83 6.97
N GLU A 23 19.02 8.07 8.26
CA GLU A 23 18.03 7.82 9.31
C GLU A 23 16.77 8.65 9.09
N ALA A 24 16.90 9.94 8.78
CA ALA A 24 15.76 10.81 8.50
C ALA A 24 14.95 10.34 7.28
N ALA A 25 15.63 9.91 6.21
CA ALA A 25 14.99 9.35 5.02
C ALA A 25 14.31 8.00 5.29
N PHE A 26 14.92 7.13 6.08
CA PHE A 26 14.28 5.90 6.53
C PHE A 26 13.02 6.20 7.37
N GLN A 27 13.15 7.11 8.34
CA GLN A 27 12.04 7.49 9.21
C GLN A 27 10.89 8.09 8.40
N PHE A 28 11.17 8.82 7.33
CA PHE A 28 10.13 9.32 6.43
C PHE A 28 9.35 8.19 5.73
N ALA A 29 10.02 7.11 5.30
CA ALA A 29 9.33 5.92 4.78
C ALA A 29 8.50 5.20 5.87
N VAL A 30 9.00 5.16 7.11
CA VAL A 30 8.25 4.66 8.27
C VAL A 30 7.01 5.51 8.55
N ASP A 31 7.12 6.84 8.44
CA ASP A 31 6.01 7.76 8.64
C ASP A 31 4.91 7.53 7.58
N ILE A 32 5.28 7.25 6.33
CA ILE A 32 4.34 6.86 5.28
C ILE A 32 3.61 5.57 5.66
N TRP A 33 4.32 4.50 6.04
CA TRP A 33 3.68 3.24 6.44
C TRP A 33 2.81 3.37 7.70
N SER A 34 3.29 4.07 8.72
CA SER A 34 2.55 4.30 9.97
C SER A 34 1.25 5.10 9.81
N ASN A 35 1.12 5.84 8.69
CA ASN A 35 -0.08 6.54 8.27
C ASN A 35 -0.85 5.85 7.13
N SER A 36 -0.38 4.69 6.68
CA SER A 36 -1.02 3.91 5.60
C SER A 36 -1.74 2.67 6.14
N ILE A 37 -1.20 2.04 7.17
CA ILE A 37 -1.76 0.83 7.79
C ILE A 37 -2.18 1.07 9.24
N GLU A 38 -3.11 0.25 9.72
CA GLU A 38 -3.61 0.26 11.10
C GLU A 38 -3.12 -0.96 11.88
N SER A 39 -2.54 -0.71 13.05
CA SER A 39 -2.17 -1.75 14.01
C SER A 39 -2.26 -1.22 15.44
N SER A 40 -2.90 -2.00 16.32
CA SER A 40 -2.85 -1.77 17.77
C SER A 40 -1.59 -2.36 18.41
N VAL A 41 -0.83 -3.18 17.68
CA VAL A 41 0.43 -3.78 18.12
C VAL A 41 1.59 -3.03 17.45
N PRO A 42 2.61 -2.55 18.20
CA PRO A 42 3.77 -1.88 17.61
C PRO A 42 4.54 -2.80 16.65
N ILE A 43 4.94 -2.28 15.49
CA ILE A 43 5.76 -3.01 14.51
C ILE A 43 7.23 -2.68 14.76
N ARG A 44 8.04 -3.70 15.01
CA ARG A 44 9.44 -3.56 15.42
C ARG A 44 10.39 -3.88 14.26
N VAL A 45 11.25 -2.93 13.93
CA VAL A 45 12.17 -3.02 12.80
C VAL A 45 13.61 -2.96 13.29
N SER A 46 14.43 -3.94 12.91
CA SER A 46 15.89 -3.85 13.02
C SER A 46 16.44 -3.41 11.67
N ALA A 47 16.99 -2.19 11.61
CA ALA A 47 17.50 -1.59 10.39
C ALA A 47 19.02 -1.47 10.45
N ASN A 48 19.71 -2.06 9.47
CA ASN A 48 21.16 -1.96 9.31
C ASN A 48 21.54 -1.17 8.06
N PHE A 49 22.50 -0.26 8.19
CA PHE A 49 23.12 0.45 7.08
C PHE A 49 24.61 0.07 7.01
N GLY A 50 24.97 -0.72 6.01
CA GLY A 50 26.27 -1.38 5.93
C GLY A 50 26.63 -1.77 4.50
N GLU A 51 27.85 -2.26 4.30
CA GLU A 51 28.30 -2.67 2.96
C GLU A 51 27.49 -3.90 2.48
N LEU A 52 27.00 -3.84 1.25
CA LEU A 52 26.35 -4.94 0.54
C LEU A 52 27.09 -5.24 -0.78
N ASP A 53 26.77 -6.36 -1.41
CA ASP A 53 27.32 -6.74 -2.71
C ASP A 53 27.04 -5.67 -3.78
N GLU A 54 27.92 -5.59 -4.79
CA GLU A 54 27.78 -4.64 -5.88
C GLU A 54 26.41 -4.78 -6.59
N GLY A 55 25.69 -3.67 -6.71
CA GLY A 55 24.36 -3.64 -7.33
C GLY A 55 23.20 -3.96 -6.38
N VAL A 56 23.46 -4.33 -5.12
CA VAL A 56 22.41 -4.52 -4.11
C VAL A 56 22.18 -3.21 -3.36
N LEU A 57 20.97 -2.67 -3.45
CA LEU A 57 20.58 -1.41 -2.80
C LEU A 57 20.15 -1.65 -1.33
N GLY A 58 19.42 -2.73 -1.11
CA GLY A 58 18.93 -3.12 0.20
C GLY A 58 18.06 -4.37 0.10
N GLY A 59 17.51 -4.77 1.23
CA GLY A 59 16.60 -5.89 1.35
C GLY A 59 15.93 -5.86 2.72
N ALA A 60 14.63 -6.11 2.77
CA ALA A 60 13.94 -6.38 4.03
C ALA A 60 12.91 -7.50 3.90
N GLY A 61 12.56 -8.08 5.05
CA GLY A 61 11.55 -9.12 5.13
C GLY A 61 11.14 -9.39 6.57
N PRO A 62 10.06 -10.15 6.75
CA PRO A 62 9.66 -10.60 8.08
C PRO A 62 10.71 -11.54 8.66
N THR A 63 10.98 -11.42 9.95
CA THR A 63 11.93 -12.30 10.67
C THR A 63 11.39 -13.71 10.87
N SER A 64 10.07 -13.85 10.90
CA SER A 64 9.37 -15.13 11.03
C SER A 64 7.95 -15.05 10.47
N PHE A 65 7.32 -16.22 10.40
CA PHE A 65 5.92 -16.36 10.02
C PHE A 65 5.18 -17.12 11.12
N SER A 66 3.90 -16.79 11.31
CA SER A 66 3.03 -17.48 12.24
C SER A 66 1.70 -17.83 11.58
N THR A 67 1.09 -18.91 12.03
CA THR A 67 -0.27 -19.26 11.65
C THR A 67 -1.24 -18.79 12.72
N ILE A 68 -2.28 -18.11 12.29
CA ILE A 68 -3.38 -17.69 13.16
C ILE A 68 -4.70 -18.09 12.50
N SER A 69 -5.74 -18.28 13.31
CA SER A 69 -7.08 -18.58 12.79
C SER A 69 -7.75 -17.29 12.35
N VAL A 70 -8.00 -17.17 11.05
CA VAL A 70 -8.74 -16.05 10.45
C VAL A 70 -9.95 -16.62 9.72
N ASP A 71 -11.14 -16.09 10.01
CA ASP A 71 -12.38 -16.55 9.40
C ASP A 71 -12.31 -16.43 7.87
N GLY A 72 -12.67 -17.51 7.17
CA GLY A 72 -12.66 -17.55 5.70
C GLY A 72 -11.30 -17.87 5.07
N LEU A 73 -10.23 -18.00 5.86
CA LEU A 73 -8.91 -18.42 5.38
C LEU A 73 -8.57 -19.86 5.81
N PRO A 74 -7.86 -20.63 4.97
CA PRO A 74 -7.31 -21.93 5.35
C PRO A 74 -6.39 -21.85 6.58
N SER A 75 -6.42 -22.90 7.41
CA SER A 75 -5.60 -22.95 8.64
C SER A 75 -4.10 -23.11 8.40
N ASN A 76 -3.68 -23.41 7.17
CA ASN A 76 -2.27 -23.53 6.78
C ASN A 76 -1.73 -22.27 6.11
N ILE A 77 -2.40 -21.12 6.27
CA ILE A 77 -1.85 -19.82 5.87
C ILE A 77 -0.85 -19.33 6.92
N ALA A 78 0.35 -19.05 6.45
CA ALA A 78 1.41 -18.39 7.19
C ALA A 78 1.36 -16.87 6.92
N PHE A 79 1.27 -16.11 8.01
CA PHE A 79 1.29 -14.66 7.98
C PHE A 79 2.68 -14.17 8.43
N PRO A 80 3.25 -13.14 7.77
CA PRO A 80 4.39 -12.40 8.30
C PRO A 80 4.12 -11.99 9.76
N ILE A 81 5.12 -12.09 10.63
CA ILE A 81 4.92 -11.94 12.08
C ILE A 81 4.20 -10.63 12.46
N ALA A 82 4.58 -9.47 11.90
CA ALA A 82 3.89 -8.19 12.13
C ALA A 82 2.38 -8.24 11.83
N LEU A 83 1.99 -8.90 10.73
CA LEU A 83 0.58 -9.05 10.36
C LEU A 83 -0.12 -10.05 11.27
N ALA A 84 0.55 -11.15 11.63
CA ALA A 84 0.01 -12.15 12.55
C ALA A 84 -0.29 -11.53 13.92
N GLU A 85 0.63 -10.72 14.46
CA GLU A 85 0.47 -9.99 15.72
C GLU A 85 -0.67 -8.99 15.66
N LYS A 86 -0.73 -8.18 14.58
CA LYS A 86 -1.84 -7.26 14.36
C LYS A 86 -3.20 -7.98 14.38
N LEU A 87 -3.28 -9.14 13.75
CA LEU A 87 -4.52 -9.91 13.65
C LEU A 87 -4.86 -10.63 14.96
N ALA A 88 -3.86 -11.04 15.74
CA ALA A 88 -4.03 -11.58 17.09
C ALA A 88 -4.38 -10.49 18.12
N GLY A 89 -3.97 -9.24 17.87
CA GLY A 89 -4.11 -8.12 18.79
C GLY A 89 -3.08 -8.12 19.93
N GLU A 90 -2.04 -8.95 19.83
CA GLU A 90 -0.96 -9.10 20.81
C GLU A 90 0.36 -9.44 20.13
N GLU A 91 1.47 -9.15 20.80
CA GLU A 91 2.82 -9.57 20.39
C GLU A 91 2.92 -11.10 20.48
N LEU A 92 3.41 -11.73 19.42
CA LEU A 92 3.55 -13.17 19.28
C LEU A 92 5.03 -13.52 19.48
N THR A 93 5.43 -13.63 20.74
CA THR A 93 6.84 -13.89 21.04
C THR A 93 7.21 -15.33 20.75
N ASN A 94 8.32 -15.50 20.02
CA ASN A 94 8.97 -16.80 19.87
C ASN A 94 9.96 -17.00 21.03
N PHE A 95 10.11 -18.25 21.49
CA PHE A 95 11.22 -18.69 22.35
C PHE A 95 11.40 -17.97 23.71
N GLY A 96 10.36 -17.31 24.25
CA GLY A 96 10.38 -16.74 25.59
C GLY A 96 11.00 -15.35 25.71
N GLU A 97 11.14 -14.62 24.60
CA GLU A 97 11.44 -13.19 24.61
C GLU A 97 10.17 -12.38 25.01
N GLU A 98 10.35 -11.18 25.59
CA GLU A 98 9.22 -10.29 25.95
C GLU A 98 8.70 -9.47 24.76
N THR A 99 9.54 -9.25 23.75
CA THR A 99 9.24 -8.58 22.47
C THR A 99 10.16 -9.14 21.39
N SER A 100 9.68 -9.30 20.17
CA SER A 100 10.46 -9.80 19.03
C SER A 100 10.71 -8.71 17.99
N THR A 101 11.70 -8.90 17.12
CA THR A 101 11.87 -8.04 15.94
C THR A 101 10.96 -8.59 14.85
N ASP A 102 10.11 -7.76 14.26
CA ASP A 102 9.18 -8.20 13.20
C ASP A 102 9.81 -8.18 11.82
N ILE A 103 10.54 -7.11 11.54
CA ILE A 103 11.15 -6.85 10.24
C ILE A 103 12.66 -6.69 10.42
N GLN A 104 13.42 -7.45 9.64
CA GLN A 104 14.86 -7.21 9.49
C GLN A 104 15.11 -6.56 8.14
N ALA A 105 15.85 -5.46 8.15
CA ALA A 105 16.14 -4.67 6.97
C ALA A 105 17.63 -4.29 6.92
N THR A 106 18.25 -4.42 5.76
CA THR A 106 19.64 -4.01 5.53
C THR A 106 19.73 -3.20 4.25
N PHE A 107 20.45 -2.08 4.29
CA PHE A 107 20.63 -1.19 3.13
C PHE A 107 22.11 -0.86 2.92
N SER A 108 22.48 -0.66 1.66
CA SER A 108 23.87 -0.45 1.26
C SER A 108 24.39 0.93 1.68
N SER A 109 25.44 0.96 2.48
CA SER A 109 26.13 2.21 2.85
C SER A 109 27.02 2.78 1.76
N THR A 110 27.24 2.04 0.66
CA THR A 110 28.12 2.40 -0.45
C THR A 110 27.37 2.78 -1.73
N ALA A 111 26.06 2.57 -1.78
CA ALA A 111 25.23 2.96 -2.91
C ALA A 111 25.10 4.50 -3.01
N ASN A 112 24.96 5.00 -4.25
CA ASN A 112 24.81 6.44 -4.52
C ASN A 112 23.37 6.90 -4.29
N PHE A 113 22.98 6.98 -3.02
CA PHE A 113 21.64 7.38 -2.60
C PHE A 113 21.43 8.88 -2.56
N TYR A 114 20.20 9.28 -2.87
CA TYR A 114 19.61 10.56 -2.54
C TYR A 114 18.78 10.41 -1.26
N PHE A 115 19.12 11.19 -0.23
CA PHE A 115 18.46 11.15 1.09
C PHE A 115 17.44 12.28 1.30
N GLY A 116 17.13 13.07 0.26
CA GLY A 116 16.13 14.12 0.37
C GLY A 116 14.72 13.55 0.47
N LEU A 117 13.83 14.29 1.15
CA LEU A 117 12.45 13.86 1.42
C LEU A 117 11.42 14.46 0.45
N ASP A 118 11.89 15.21 -0.54
CA ASP A 118 11.04 16.04 -1.42
C ASP A 118 10.74 15.38 -2.78
N GLY A 119 11.30 14.18 -3.01
CA GLY A 119 11.18 13.44 -4.27
C GLY A 119 11.93 14.06 -5.44
N ASN A 120 12.78 15.08 -5.24
CA ASN A 120 13.56 15.73 -6.30
C ASN A 120 14.91 15.01 -6.53
N THR A 121 14.84 13.69 -6.70
CA THR A 121 16.01 12.82 -6.85
C THR A 121 16.82 13.19 -8.09
N PRO A 122 18.12 13.50 -7.95
CA PRO A 122 18.98 13.75 -9.11
C PRO A 122 19.03 12.53 -10.04
N ILE A 123 19.10 12.79 -11.34
CA ILE A 123 19.05 11.75 -12.40
C ILE A 123 20.16 10.69 -12.32
N ASN A 124 21.18 10.90 -11.50
CA ASN A 124 22.31 9.98 -11.29
C ASN A 124 22.30 9.31 -9.92
N GLN A 125 21.25 9.49 -9.10
CA GLN A 125 21.11 8.91 -7.77
C GLN A 125 19.86 8.04 -7.69
N VAL A 126 19.85 7.13 -6.72
CA VAL A 126 18.66 6.34 -6.35
C VAL A 126 17.99 7.00 -5.15
N ASP A 127 16.68 7.15 -5.16
CA ASP A 127 15.93 7.70 -4.02
C ASP A 127 15.89 6.72 -2.85
N PHE A 128 16.49 7.08 -1.72
CA PHE A 128 16.59 6.17 -0.58
C PHE A 128 15.23 5.91 0.09
N VAL A 129 14.38 6.93 0.17
CA VAL A 129 13.03 6.80 0.74
C VAL A 129 12.25 5.73 0.00
N SER A 130 12.29 5.73 -1.34
CA SER A 130 11.57 4.77 -2.19
C SER A 130 12.07 3.35 -1.96
N VAL A 131 13.40 3.16 -1.86
CA VAL A 131 13.98 1.85 -1.57
C VAL A 131 13.55 1.37 -0.18
N VAL A 132 13.67 2.20 0.87
CA VAL A 132 13.21 1.81 2.21
C VAL A 132 11.71 1.52 2.23
N LEU A 133 10.90 2.35 1.57
CA LEU A 133 9.45 2.19 1.54
C LEU A 133 9.05 0.86 0.87
N HIS A 134 9.71 0.52 -0.24
CA HIS A 134 9.56 -0.75 -0.94
C HIS A 134 9.94 -1.94 -0.04
N GLU A 135 11.14 -1.92 0.52
CA GLU A 135 11.64 -3.02 1.34
C GLU A 135 10.76 -3.24 2.59
N LEU A 136 10.33 -2.17 3.26
CA LEU A 136 9.37 -2.27 4.36
C LEU A 136 8.04 -2.89 3.90
N GLY A 137 7.62 -2.68 2.65
CA GLY A 137 6.47 -3.36 2.06
C GLY A 137 6.60 -4.88 2.05
N HIS A 138 7.78 -5.42 1.74
CA HIS A 138 8.07 -6.85 1.88
C HIS A 138 7.98 -7.32 3.33
N GLY A 139 8.59 -6.57 4.26
CA GLY A 139 8.49 -6.84 5.70
C GLY A 139 7.05 -6.90 6.23
N LEU A 140 6.17 -6.08 5.67
CA LEU A 140 4.75 -5.99 6.01
C LEU A 140 3.86 -7.03 5.31
N GLY A 141 4.41 -7.83 4.40
CA GLY A 141 3.73 -8.97 3.81
C GLY A 141 3.48 -8.95 2.31
N ILE A 142 4.03 -7.98 1.59
CA ILE A 142 4.11 -8.06 0.12
C ILE A 142 5.21 -9.07 -0.28
N LEU A 143 5.08 -10.33 0.16
CA LEU A 143 5.91 -11.43 -0.30
C LEU A 143 5.16 -12.75 -0.25
N GLY A 144 5.41 -13.60 -1.23
CA GLY A 144 4.94 -14.98 -1.24
C GLY A 144 6.08 -16.00 -1.16
N PHE A 145 5.70 -17.27 -1.05
CA PHE A 145 6.65 -18.39 -0.95
C PHE A 145 7.04 -18.99 -2.30
N GLY A 146 6.42 -18.54 -3.38
CA GLY A 146 6.74 -18.95 -4.75
C GLY A 146 8.24 -18.84 -5.05
N ASN A 147 8.84 -19.97 -5.43
CA ASN A 147 10.27 -20.07 -5.73
C ASN A 147 10.52 -21.17 -6.78
N VAL A 148 11.79 -21.47 -7.04
CA VAL A 148 12.23 -22.57 -7.90
C VAL A 148 13.24 -23.43 -7.16
N ASP A 149 13.39 -24.68 -7.59
CA ASP A 149 14.33 -25.66 -7.02
C ASP A 149 15.81 -25.24 -7.16
N ASP A 150 16.16 -24.68 -8.31
CA ASP A 150 17.47 -24.12 -8.60
C ASP A 150 17.29 -22.77 -9.33
N PRO A 151 17.76 -21.63 -8.76
CA PRO A 151 17.57 -20.33 -9.38
C PRO A 151 18.40 -20.12 -10.66
N ASP A 152 19.45 -20.92 -10.90
CA ASP A 152 20.32 -20.80 -12.06
C ASP A 152 19.89 -21.72 -13.22
N ASP A 153 19.28 -22.87 -12.92
CA ASP A 153 18.74 -23.83 -13.90
C ASP A 153 17.44 -24.50 -13.38
N PRO A 154 16.31 -23.77 -13.32
CA PRO A 154 15.11 -24.24 -12.66
C PRO A 154 14.44 -25.39 -13.43
N THR A 155 14.10 -26.45 -12.71
CA THR A 155 13.33 -27.59 -13.26
C THR A 155 11.96 -27.75 -12.62
N GLN A 156 11.78 -27.23 -11.40
CA GLN A 156 10.52 -27.28 -10.65
C GLN A 156 10.22 -25.95 -9.96
N GLY A 157 8.95 -25.61 -9.88
CA GLY A 157 8.44 -24.53 -9.06
C GLY A 157 8.11 -25.04 -7.67
N LEU A 158 8.24 -24.16 -6.68
CA LEU A 158 7.99 -24.39 -5.27
C LEU A 158 7.01 -23.34 -4.75
N LEU A 159 6.11 -23.71 -3.85
CA LEU A 159 5.18 -22.76 -3.22
C LEU A 159 5.01 -22.98 -1.72
N ARG A 160 5.09 -24.22 -1.25
CA ARG A 160 4.80 -24.57 0.14
C ARG A 160 6.08 -24.75 0.94
N VAL A 161 6.12 -24.11 2.10
CA VAL A 161 7.17 -24.30 3.10
C VAL A 161 6.59 -25.16 4.21
N GLN A 162 7.06 -26.41 4.31
CA GLN A 162 6.59 -27.37 5.33
C GLN A 162 5.05 -27.58 5.34
N GLY A 163 4.41 -27.47 4.17
CA GLY A 163 2.95 -27.60 4.02
C GLY A 163 2.14 -26.32 4.23
N PHE A 164 2.80 -25.22 4.60
CA PHE A 164 2.19 -23.89 4.70
C PHE A 164 2.35 -23.10 3.40
N ILE A 165 1.39 -22.22 3.15
CA ILE A 165 1.44 -21.21 2.09
C ILE A 165 1.48 -19.82 2.72
N GLY A 166 2.12 -18.86 2.07
CA GLY A 166 2.07 -17.47 2.50
C GLY A 166 0.70 -16.87 2.23
N VAL A 167 0.32 -15.85 3.01
CA VAL A 167 -0.92 -15.09 2.78
C VAL A 167 -0.97 -14.48 1.38
N TRP A 168 0.17 -14.05 0.82
CA TRP A 168 0.26 -13.60 -0.58
C TRP A 168 -0.20 -14.70 -1.55
N ASP A 169 0.31 -15.92 -1.38
CA ASP A 169 0.09 -17.05 -2.29
C ASP A 169 -1.39 -17.43 -2.40
N ASN A 170 -2.14 -17.24 -1.32
CA ASN A 170 -3.57 -17.49 -1.28
C ASN A 170 -4.36 -16.64 -2.30
N PHE A 171 -3.83 -15.47 -2.66
CA PHE A 171 -4.48 -14.55 -3.58
C PHE A 171 -3.93 -14.62 -5.01
N ILE A 172 -2.99 -15.51 -5.32
CA ILE A 172 -2.42 -15.59 -6.67
C ILE A 172 -3.10 -16.67 -7.52
N GLU A 173 -3.49 -16.28 -8.73
CA GLU A 173 -4.02 -17.19 -9.76
C GLU A 173 -3.40 -16.90 -11.12
N ASN A 174 -3.53 -17.85 -12.04
CA ASN A 174 -3.15 -17.64 -13.43
C ASN A 174 -4.27 -17.00 -14.28
N GLY A 175 -3.96 -16.61 -15.52
CA GLY A 175 -4.93 -16.02 -16.45
C GLY A 175 -6.11 -16.91 -16.89
N THR A 176 -6.11 -18.19 -16.49
CA THR A 176 -7.24 -19.14 -16.61
C THR A 176 -7.86 -19.42 -15.23
N PRO A 177 -8.12 -18.37 -14.44
CA PRO A 177 -8.44 -18.32 -13.01
C PRO A 177 -8.13 -19.54 -12.14
N THR A 178 -6.97 -20.16 -12.31
CA THR A 178 -6.56 -21.31 -11.51
C THR A 178 -5.64 -20.82 -10.39
N ALA A 179 -6.06 -21.01 -9.14
CA ALA A 179 -5.28 -20.60 -7.97
C ALA A 179 -3.95 -21.36 -7.93
N LEU A 180 -2.85 -20.64 -7.70
CA LEU A 180 -1.51 -21.21 -7.72
C LEU A 180 -1.32 -22.29 -6.63
N THR A 181 -2.07 -22.16 -5.53
CA THR A 181 -2.13 -23.12 -4.41
C THR A 181 -2.75 -24.46 -4.76
N THR A 182 -3.30 -24.64 -5.97
CA THR A 182 -3.90 -25.91 -6.43
C THR A 182 -2.91 -26.79 -7.20
N PHE A 183 -1.77 -26.24 -7.61
CA PHE A 183 -0.73 -26.99 -8.32
C PHE A 183 0.01 -27.94 -7.37
N GLU A 184 0.46 -29.07 -7.92
CA GLU A 184 1.40 -29.97 -7.25
C GLU A 184 2.73 -29.25 -6.99
N ASP A 185 3.39 -29.62 -5.91
CA ASP A 185 4.52 -28.88 -5.38
C ASP A 185 5.49 -29.82 -4.65
N PRO A 186 6.73 -29.95 -5.14
CA PRO A 186 7.27 -29.27 -6.33
C PRO A 186 6.70 -29.81 -7.66
N SER A 187 6.62 -28.97 -8.70
CA SER A 187 6.25 -29.44 -10.06
C SER A 187 6.76 -28.54 -11.21
N ALA A 188 6.88 -29.10 -12.42
CA ALA A 188 7.24 -28.34 -13.63
C ALA A 188 6.08 -27.45 -14.11
N GLU A 189 4.84 -27.85 -13.82
CA GLU A 189 3.64 -27.05 -14.05
C GLU A 189 3.68 -25.78 -13.20
N LEU A 190 4.03 -25.89 -11.91
CA LEU A 190 4.19 -24.73 -11.03
C LEU A 190 5.35 -23.82 -11.48
N LEU A 191 6.46 -24.37 -11.99
CA LEU A 191 7.52 -23.58 -12.62
C LEU A 191 6.99 -22.76 -13.80
N SER A 192 6.17 -23.38 -14.64
CA SER A 192 5.59 -22.73 -15.83
C SER A 192 4.69 -21.55 -15.46
N GLU A 193 4.02 -21.62 -14.30
CA GLU A 193 3.22 -20.50 -13.79
C GLU A 193 4.10 -19.36 -13.24
N ILE A 194 5.10 -19.67 -12.41
CA ILE A 194 6.02 -18.68 -11.81
C ILE A 194 6.89 -18.00 -12.89
N THR A 195 7.04 -18.62 -14.06
CA THR A 195 7.77 -18.07 -15.23
C THR A 195 6.87 -17.81 -16.44
N GLY A 196 5.56 -17.65 -16.23
CA GLY A 196 4.57 -17.66 -17.31
C GLY A 196 4.13 -16.30 -17.86
N ASN A 197 4.54 -15.18 -17.25
CA ASN A 197 4.00 -13.83 -17.47
C ASN A 197 2.46 -13.77 -17.39
N ASN A 198 1.86 -14.60 -16.53
CA ASN A 198 0.42 -14.83 -16.56
C ASN A 198 -0.17 -15.00 -15.15
N LEU A 199 0.43 -14.37 -14.14
CA LEU A 199 -0.03 -14.41 -12.76
C LEU A 199 -0.68 -13.09 -12.36
N PHE A 200 -1.74 -13.20 -11.57
CA PHE A 200 -2.56 -12.08 -11.13
C PHE A 200 -2.99 -12.26 -9.67
N SER A 201 -3.16 -11.15 -8.97
CA SER A 201 -3.83 -11.14 -7.67
C SER A 201 -5.35 -11.13 -7.84
N ASN A 202 -6.05 -12.08 -7.22
CA ASN A 202 -7.49 -12.17 -7.21
C ASN A 202 -8.15 -11.59 -5.96
N GLY A 203 -7.38 -10.87 -5.13
CA GLY A 203 -7.90 -10.16 -3.98
C GLY A 203 -9.03 -9.20 -4.40
N PRO A 204 -10.23 -9.29 -3.78
CA PRO A 204 -11.38 -8.49 -4.19
C PRO A 204 -11.14 -6.98 -4.00
N ILE A 205 -10.42 -6.58 -2.95
CA ILE A 205 -10.16 -5.17 -2.66
C ILE A 205 -9.09 -4.63 -3.59
N THR A 206 -7.96 -5.31 -3.75
CA THR A 206 -6.91 -4.89 -4.69
C THR A 206 -7.43 -4.80 -6.13
N THR A 207 -8.29 -5.74 -6.54
CA THR A 207 -8.96 -5.71 -7.85
C THR A 207 -9.85 -4.48 -7.98
N ALA A 208 -10.63 -4.14 -6.95
CA ALA A 208 -11.47 -2.95 -6.95
C ALA A 208 -10.63 -1.66 -7.03
N GLN A 209 -9.51 -1.59 -6.29
CA GLN A 209 -8.58 -0.47 -6.32
C GLN A 209 -7.89 -0.31 -7.68
N ASN A 210 -7.75 -1.40 -8.42
CA ASN A 210 -7.23 -1.40 -9.79
C ASN A 210 -8.33 -1.25 -10.87
N GLY A 211 -9.46 -0.62 -10.52
CA GLY A 211 -10.54 -0.35 -11.49
C GLY A 211 -11.34 -1.59 -11.92
N GLY A 212 -11.36 -2.64 -11.10
CA GLY A 212 -12.05 -3.90 -11.38
C GLY A 212 -11.23 -4.89 -12.21
N ILE A 213 -9.95 -4.63 -12.44
CA ILE A 213 -9.02 -5.50 -13.17
C ILE A 213 -8.06 -6.13 -12.18
N LYS A 214 -7.87 -7.46 -12.22
CA LYS A 214 -6.92 -8.15 -11.35
C LYS A 214 -5.49 -7.62 -11.59
N PRO A 215 -4.77 -7.15 -10.55
CA PRO A 215 -3.39 -6.70 -10.69
C PRO A 215 -2.49 -7.82 -11.20
N SER A 216 -1.66 -7.55 -12.21
CA SER A 216 -0.65 -8.50 -12.69
C SER A 216 0.52 -8.54 -11.70
N THR A 217 1.03 -9.75 -11.43
CA THR A 217 2.26 -9.96 -10.66
C THR A 217 3.44 -10.24 -11.58
N TYR A 218 4.65 -9.96 -11.10
CA TYR A 218 5.86 -10.09 -11.89
C TYR A 218 6.32 -11.56 -11.95
N ALA A 219 5.96 -12.26 -13.02
CA ALA A 219 6.32 -13.66 -13.27
C ALA A 219 7.07 -13.79 -14.60
N PRO A 220 8.29 -13.22 -14.74
CA PRO A 220 9.00 -13.13 -16.01
C PRO A 220 9.28 -14.51 -16.64
N THR A 221 9.41 -14.58 -17.97
CA THR A 221 9.78 -15.82 -18.68
C THR A 221 11.11 -16.42 -18.28
N VAL A 222 11.97 -15.63 -17.63
CA VAL A 222 13.22 -16.08 -17.03
C VAL A 222 13.13 -15.74 -15.56
N TYR A 223 13.21 -16.76 -14.70
CA TYR A 223 13.22 -16.56 -13.26
C TYR A 223 14.35 -15.61 -12.86
N ARG A 224 14.01 -14.62 -12.05
CA ARG A 224 14.93 -13.62 -11.51
C ARG A 224 14.92 -13.73 -10.00
N ARG A 225 15.99 -14.28 -9.45
CA ARG A 225 16.19 -14.36 -8.00
C ARG A 225 16.02 -12.98 -7.37
N GLY A 226 15.18 -12.91 -6.33
CA GLY A 226 14.90 -11.66 -5.60
C GLY A 226 13.84 -10.77 -6.22
N SER A 227 13.41 -11.00 -7.46
CA SER A 227 12.41 -10.17 -8.13
C SER A 227 11.16 -10.94 -8.55
N SER A 228 11.29 -12.19 -8.95
CA SER A 228 10.14 -12.95 -9.45
C SER A 228 9.12 -13.20 -8.35
N TYR A 229 7.86 -13.25 -8.76
CA TYR A 229 6.67 -13.60 -8.00
C TYR A 229 6.20 -12.57 -6.96
N SER A 230 7.05 -12.15 -6.04
CA SER A 230 6.70 -11.25 -4.90
C SER A 230 6.64 -9.76 -5.25
N HIS A 231 6.25 -9.42 -6.48
CA HIS A 231 6.18 -8.05 -6.99
C HIS A 231 4.98 -7.85 -7.90
N TRP A 232 4.55 -6.60 -8.06
CA TRP A 232 3.68 -6.21 -9.15
C TRP A 232 4.44 -6.18 -10.48
N ASP A 233 3.73 -6.40 -11.58
CA ASP A 233 4.34 -6.40 -12.91
C ASP A 233 4.84 -5.00 -13.32
N GLU A 234 6.14 -4.89 -13.57
CA GLU A 234 6.84 -3.70 -14.08
C GLU A 234 6.26 -3.22 -15.43
N GLY A 235 5.83 -4.14 -16.29
CA GLY A 235 5.25 -3.79 -17.58
C GLY A 235 3.88 -3.11 -17.45
N THR A 236 3.11 -3.53 -16.44
CA THR A 236 1.79 -3.01 -16.11
C THR A 236 1.88 -1.70 -15.31
N TYR A 237 2.85 -1.59 -14.39
CA TYR A 237 3.04 -0.43 -13.53
C TYR A 237 4.45 0.18 -13.71
N PRO A 238 4.75 0.75 -14.89
CA PRO A 238 6.10 1.25 -15.19
C PRO A 238 6.51 2.45 -14.33
N PRO A 239 7.77 2.90 -14.41
CA PRO A 239 8.27 4.04 -13.65
C PRO A 239 7.39 5.29 -13.76
N GLY A 240 7.10 5.91 -12.61
CA GLY A 240 6.17 7.04 -12.49
C GLY A 240 4.68 6.68 -12.47
N HIS A 241 4.33 5.39 -12.55
CA HIS A 241 2.95 4.95 -12.36
C HIS A 241 2.55 5.05 -10.87
N PRO A 242 1.31 5.44 -10.50
CA PRO A 242 0.88 5.55 -9.10
C PRO A 242 0.95 4.27 -8.24
N ASN A 243 1.22 3.11 -8.86
CA ASN A 243 1.34 1.81 -8.21
C ASN A 243 2.71 1.14 -8.48
N SER A 244 3.71 1.92 -8.92
CA SER A 244 5.03 1.38 -9.26
C SER A 244 5.88 1.02 -8.03
N LEU A 245 5.47 1.38 -6.80
CA LEU A 245 6.34 1.16 -5.63
C LEU A 245 6.79 -0.30 -5.51
N MET A 246 5.85 -1.25 -5.55
CA MET A 246 6.16 -2.68 -5.33
C MET A 246 6.44 -3.44 -6.63
N THR A 247 6.91 -2.76 -7.68
CA THR A 247 7.49 -3.42 -8.85
C THR A 247 8.98 -3.71 -8.60
N PRO A 248 9.61 -4.66 -9.32
CA PRO A 248 10.91 -5.21 -8.93
C PRO A 248 12.12 -4.30 -9.23
N SER A 249 11.91 -3.06 -9.68
CA SER A 249 13.00 -2.21 -10.14
C SER A 249 12.71 -0.75 -9.86
N ILE A 250 13.78 -0.01 -9.50
CA ILE A 250 13.75 1.45 -9.36
C ILE A 250 14.79 2.08 -10.29
N GLY A 251 14.37 3.11 -11.02
CA GLY A 251 15.25 3.88 -11.90
C GLY A 251 16.09 4.92 -11.15
N LEU A 252 17.19 5.36 -11.78
CA LEU A 252 17.90 6.56 -11.31
C LEU A 252 17.02 7.81 -11.53
N GLY A 253 16.99 8.71 -10.55
CA GLY A 253 16.15 9.90 -10.57
C GLY A 253 14.66 9.62 -10.34
N GLU A 254 14.27 8.37 -10.11
CA GLU A 254 12.90 8.01 -9.78
C GLU A 254 12.65 8.18 -8.27
N ALA A 255 11.48 8.70 -7.91
CA ALA A 255 11.02 8.83 -6.53
C ALA A 255 9.55 8.38 -6.43
N ILE A 256 9.29 7.46 -5.52
CA ILE A 256 7.98 6.84 -5.27
C ILE A 256 7.71 6.89 -3.77
N HIS A 257 7.12 7.99 -3.31
CA HIS A 257 6.82 8.20 -1.87
C HIS A 257 5.34 7.89 -1.57
N ASN A 258 4.81 6.82 -2.16
CA ASN A 258 3.44 6.36 -1.96
C ASN A 258 3.35 4.85 -2.24
N PRO A 259 2.78 4.03 -1.32
CA PRO A 259 2.54 2.61 -1.56
C PRO A 259 1.70 2.27 -2.79
N GLY A 260 0.80 3.16 -3.19
CA GLY A 260 -0.15 2.95 -4.28
C GLY A 260 -1.41 2.19 -3.85
N LEU A 261 -2.53 2.48 -4.50
CA LEU A 261 -3.84 1.92 -4.15
C LEU A 261 -3.92 0.40 -4.36
N VAL A 262 -3.19 -0.13 -5.33
CA VAL A 262 -3.12 -1.58 -5.58
C VAL A 262 -2.46 -2.30 -4.41
N THR A 263 -1.31 -1.81 -3.95
CA THR A 263 -0.59 -2.35 -2.80
C THR A 263 -1.42 -2.22 -1.52
N LEU A 264 -2.00 -1.04 -1.26
CA LEU A 264 -2.85 -0.83 -0.07
C LEU A 264 -4.11 -1.71 -0.10
N GLY A 265 -4.75 -1.86 -1.27
CA GLY A 265 -5.88 -2.77 -1.41
C GLY A 265 -5.50 -4.22 -1.16
N PHE A 266 -4.30 -4.63 -1.59
CA PHE A 266 -3.80 -5.97 -1.32
C PHE A 266 -3.47 -6.18 0.15
N MET A 267 -2.90 -5.17 0.83
CA MET A 267 -2.71 -5.20 2.27
C MET A 267 -4.04 -5.41 3.02
N GLU A 268 -5.11 -4.75 2.58
CA GLU A 268 -6.45 -4.95 3.15
C GLU A 268 -6.98 -6.38 2.90
N ASP A 269 -6.79 -6.93 1.70
CA ASP A 269 -7.14 -8.33 1.38
C ASP A 269 -6.40 -9.33 2.31
N MET A 270 -5.13 -9.07 2.63
CA MET A 270 -4.36 -9.89 3.57
C MET A 270 -4.82 -9.75 5.04
N GLY A 271 -5.51 -8.66 5.36
CA GLY A 271 -6.06 -8.40 6.68
C GLY A 271 -5.48 -7.20 7.42
N TRP A 272 -4.64 -6.36 6.81
CA TRP A 272 -4.31 -5.05 7.38
C TRP A 272 -5.54 -4.13 7.39
N GLY A 273 -5.65 -3.26 8.40
CA GLY A 273 -6.55 -2.11 8.28
C GLY A 273 -5.83 -1.00 7.50
N ILE A 274 -6.54 -0.21 6.69
CA ILE A 274 -5.97 0.91 5.95
C ILE A 274 -6.39 2.22 6.59
N CYS A 275 -5.38 3.00 6.99
CA CYS A 275 -5.59 4.30 7.62
C CYS A 275 -6.15 5.30 6.59
N GLY A 276 -7.32 5.87 6.86
CA GLY A 276 -8.06 6.75 5.94
C GLY A 276 -7.46 8.14 5.68
N GLY A 277 -6.14 8.32 5.86
CA GLY A 277 -5.40 9.56 5.68
C GLY A 277 -4.26 9.39 4.67
N THR A 278 -4.58 9.08 3.41
CA THR A 278 -3.61 8.87 2.32
C THR A 278 -2.58 10.00 2.22
N LEU A 279 -1.36 9.74 2.69
CA LEU A 279 -0.17 10.51 2.34
C LEU A 279 0.30 10.05 0.95
N SER A 280 -0.37 10.52 -0.10
CA SER A 280 0.33 10.71 -1.37
C SER A 280 1.20 11.94 -1.21
N VAL A 281 2.52 11.80 -1.27
CA VAL A 281 3.37 12.97 -1.51
C VAL A 281 3.07 13.41 -2.95
N ASP A 282 2.40 14.55 -3.06
CA ASP A 282 1.99 15.28 -4.26
C ASP A 282 1.22 14.54 -5.37
N SER A 283 -0.04 14.19 -5.10
CA SER A 283 -1.17 14.54 -6.00
C SER A 283 -2.54 14.11 -5.43
N PHE A 284 -3.00 14.78 -4.37
CA PHE A 284 -4.41 15.15 -4.09
C PHE A 284 -4.57 15.46 -2.60
N LYS A 285 -4.43 16.74 -2.20
CA LYS A 285 -4.91 17.17 -0.88
C LYS A 285 -6.43 17.33 -0.93
N LEU A 286 -7.18 16.28 -0.62
CA LEU A 286 -8.59 16.42 -0.24
C LEU A 286 -8.75 17.18 1.11
N THR A 287 -7.66 17.37 1.84
CA THR A 287 -7.59 18.14 3.09
C THR A 287 -7.72 19.66 2.92
N THR A 288 -7.57 20.20 1.70
CA THR A 288 -7.78 21.63 1.41
C THR A 288 -9.19 21.98 0.95
N ILE A 289 -10.08 20.98 0.79
CA ILE A 289 -11.47 21.23 0.43
C ILE A 289 -12.20 21.94 1.57
N LYS A 290 -12.62 23.19 1.32
CA LYS A 290 -13.42 23.99 2.24
C LYS A 290 -14.86 24.04 1.78
N VAL A 291 -15.78 23.79 2.71
CA VAL A 291 -17.22 23.88 2.49
C VAL A 291 -17.74 25.01 3.37
N SER A 292 -18.25 26.08 2.77
CA SER A 292 -18.71 27.26 3.49
C SER A 292 -19.88 27.97 2.77
N PRO A 293 -20.75 28.71 3.49
CA PRO A 293 -20.80 28.83 4.93
C PRO A 293 -21.28 27.52 5.59
N ASN A 294 -20.92 27.32 6.85
CA ASN A 294 -21.44 26.23 7.68
C ASN A 294 -21.56 26.75 9.12
N PRO A 295 -22.77 27.01 9.65
CA PRO A 295 -24.07 26.69 9.05
C PRO A 295 -24.38 27.43 7.75
N PHE A 296 -25.12 26.79 6.83
CA PHE A 296 -25.55 27.38 5.56
C PHE A 296 -27.04 27.72 5.60
N ASN A 297 -27.46 28.63 4.71
CA ASN A 297 -28.87 28.95 4.50
C ASN A 297 -29.33 28.41 3.14
N SER A 298 -29.10 29.13 2.05
CA SER A 298 -29.61 28.75 0.71
C SER A 298 -28.54 28.24 -0.25
N THR A 299 -27.27 28.45 0.08
CA THR A 299 -26.13 28.17 -0.79
C THR A 299 -24.95 27.60 0.00
N ILE A 300 -24.19 26.72 -0.65
CA ILE A 300 -22.92 26.20 -0.15
C ILE A 300 -21.87 26.34 -1.24
N ASP A 301 -20.73 26.94 -0.90
CA ASP A 301 -19.53 26.98 -1.71
C ASP A 301 -18.58 25.86 -1.30
N ILE A 302 -18.07 25.14 -2.28
CA ILE A 302 -17.03 24.13 -2.17
C ILE A 302 -15.79 24.70 -2.87
N LEU A 303 -14.78 25.06 -2.09
CA LEU A 303 -13.48 25.48 -2.60
C LEU A 303 -12.58 24.25 -2.72
N LEU A 304 -12.02 24.06 -3.91
CA LEU A 304 -11.10 23.00 -4.30
C LEU A 304 -9.76 23.68 -4.66
N ASP A 305 -8.61 23.07 -4.34
CA ASP A 305 -7.33 23.67 -4.72
C ASP A 305 -7.20 23.83 -6.25
N ALA A 306 -6.72 25.00 -6.66
CA ALA A 306 -6.88 25.51 -8.02
C ALA A 306 -5.88 24.91 -9.01
N ASN A 307 -6.41 24.13 -9.96
CA ASN A 307 -5.98 23.86 -11.34
C ASN A 307 -6.56 22.54 -11.89
N THR A 308 -7.50 21.91 -11.18
CA THR A 308 -8.10 20.67 -11.66
C THR A 308 -9.14 21.00 -12.73
N SER A 309 -8.97 20.43 -13.93
CA SER A 309 -10.02 20.35 -14.96
C SER A 309 -10.88 19.09 -14.74
N ASP A 310 -11.00 18.65 -13.50
CA ASP A 310 -11.54 17.34 -13.16
C ASP A 310 -13.04 17.40 -13.00
N THR A 311 -13.66 16.24 -13.18
CA THR A 311 -15.09 16.05 -12.95
C THR A 311 -15.30 15.61 -11.53
N PHE A 312 -16.12 16.33 -10.78
CA PHE A 312 -16.49 15.98 -9.41
C PHE A 312 -17.95 15.58 -9.33
N SER A 313 -18.24 14.52 -8.58
CA SER A 313 -19.59 14.26 -8.10
C SER A 313 -19.76 14.73 -6.66
N ILE A 314 -20.91 15.34 -6.40
CA ILE A 314 -21.30 15.83 -5.08
C ILE A 314 -22.65 15.23 -4.73
N ASP A 315 -22.67 14.44 -3.66
CA ASP A 315 -23.88 13.86 -3.08
C ASP A 315 -24.18 14.55 -1.74
N ILE A 316 -25.41 15.04 -1.55
CA ILE A 316 -25.91 15.51 -0.26
C ILE A 316 -26.86 14.47 0.30
N THR A 317 -26.61 14.01 1.53
CA THR A 317 -27.46 13.05 2.25
C THR A 317 -27.92 13.62 3.58
N ASP A 318 -29.14 13.26 4.00
CA ASP A 318 -29.64 13.56 5.33
C ASP A 318 -29.17 12.54 6.38
N LEU A 319 -29.48 12.77 7.66
CA LEU A 319 -29.14 11.89 8.78
C LEU A 319 -29.68 10.46 8.65
N ASN A 320 -30.76 10.25 7.88
CA ASN A 320 -31.35 8.94 7.66
C ASN A 320 -30.73 8.23 6.45
N GLY A 321 -29.69 8.81 5.85
CA GLY A 321 -29.01 8.27 4.68
C GLY A 321 -29.77 8.49 3.36
N ARG A 322 -30.85 9.26 3.35
CA ARG A 322 -31.59 9.57 2.11
C ARG A 322 -30.79 10.59 1.30
N GLN A 323 -30.57 10.28 0.03
CA GLN A 323 -29.94 11.20 -0.92
C GLN A 323 -30.91 12.33 -1.27
N ILE A 324 -30.49 13.55 -0.95
CA ILE A 324 -31.24 14.78 -1.18
C ILE A 324 -30.89 15.38 -2.54
N LEU A 325 -29.60 15.37 -2.88
CA LEU A 325 -29.09 15.94 -4.12
C LEU A 325 -27.92 15.10 -4.60
N ARG A 326 -27.80 14.98 -5.93
CA ARG A 326 -26.60 14.53 -6.61
C ARG A 326 -26.33 15.42 -7.81
N ILE A 327 -25.12 15.94 -7.89
CA ILE A 327 -24.65 16.70 -9.05
C ILE A 327 -23.30 16.14 -9.50
N THR A 328 -23.05 16.20 -10.81
CA THR A 328 -21.74 15.88 -11.39
C THR A 328 -21.33 17.04 -12.27
N GLN A 329 -20.17 17.63 -12.01
CA GLN A 329 -19.72 18.83 -12.71
C GLN A 329 -18.21 18.85 -12.89
N LYS A 330 -17.79 19.25 -14.10
CA LYS A 330 -16.40 19.60 -14.39
C LYS A 330 -16.08 20.96 -13.78
N ILE A 331 -15.08 21.03 -12.91
CA ILE A 331 -14.63 22.27 -12.30
C ILE A 331 -13.40 22.77 -13.06
N SER A 332 -13.29 24.08 -13.24
CA SER A 332 -12.14 24.71 -13.91
C SER A 332 -11.51 25.84 -13.09
N ASN A 333 -12.23 26.37 -12.10
CA ASN A 333 -11.84 27.58 -11.37
C ASN A 333 -11.68 27.34 -9.86
N GLY A 334 -11.49 26.08 -9.42
CA GLY A 334 -11.30 25.74 -8.01
C GLY A 334 -12.48 26.06 -7.08
N LYS A 335 -13.66 26.37 -7.63
CA LYS A 335 -14.86 26.69 -6.86
C LYS A 335 -16.09 26.10 -7.50
N LEU A 336 -16.92 25.48 -6.68
CA LEU A 336 -18.26 25.05 -7.02
C LEU A 336 -19.27 25.67 -6.05
N THR A 337 -20.36 26.21 -6.57
CA THR A 337 -21.45 26.75 -5.75
C THR A 337 -22.70 25.90 -5.96
N ILE A 338 -23.23 25.36 -4.87
CA ILE A 338 -24.52 24.67 -4.81
C ILE A 338 -25.54 25.69 -4.33
N SER A 339 -26.63 25.87 -5.07
CA SER A 339 -27.70 26.84 -4.77
C SER A 339 -29.06 26.15 -4.67
N ASN A 340 -30.10 26.91 -4.33
CA ASN A 340 -31.48 26.44 -4.18
C ASN A 340 -31.65 25.40 -3.05
N LEU A 341 -30.88 25.54 -1.98
CA LEU A 341 -30.98 24.70 -0.78
C LEU A 341 -31.98 25.25 0.24
N ASP A 342 -32.76 26.27 -0.11
CA ASP A 342 -33.76 26.93 0.74
C ASP A 342 -34.86 25.99 1.25
N GLN A 343 -35.15 24.93 0.48
CA GLN A 343 -36.21 23.96 0.78
C GLN A 343 -35.74 22.86 1.75
N LEU A 344 -34.47 22.85 2.14
CA LEU A 344 -33.96 21.92 3.13
C LEU A 344 -34.42 22.32 4.53
N GLU A 345 -34.85 21.33 5.31
CA GLU A 345 -35.19 21.51 6.71
C GLU A 345 -33.92 21.86 7.52
N ASP A 346 -34.11 22.58 8.63
CA ASP A 346 -33.04 22.88 9.56
C ASP A 346 -32.56 21.59 10.23
N ALA A 347 -31.49 21.03 9.69
CA ALA A 347 -30.99 19.73 10.05
C ALA A 347 -29.50 19.59 9.71
N LEU A 348 -28.95 18.43 10.10
CA LEU A 348 -27.62 18.02 9.70
C LEU A 348 -27.64 17.28 8.37
N TYR A 349 -26.70 17.63 7.50
CA TYR A 349 -26.46 16.96 6.23
C TYR A 349 -24.99 16.57 6.07
N PHE A 350 -24.75 15.56 5.24
CA PHE A 350 -23.41 15.15 4.81
C PHE A 350 -23.26 15.46 3.33
N ILE A 351 -22.11 16.02 2.96
CA ILE A 351 -21.71 16.27 1.58
C ILE A 351 -20.54 15.34 1.26
N LYS A 352 -20.78 14.36 0.38
CA LYS A 352 -19.70 13.54 -0.20
C LYS A 352 -19.24 14.22 -1.49
N ILE A 353 -17.94 14.46 -1.59
CA ILE A 353 -17.29 15.08 -2.75
C ILE A 353 -16.32 14.05 -3.29
N ARG A 354 -16.51 13.61 -4.53
CA ARG A 354 -15.68 12.59 -5.18
C ARG A 354 -15.10 13.16 -6.46
N ASN A 355 -13.81 12.97 -6.68
CA ASN A 355 -13.20 13.17 -7.98
C ASN A 355 -13.49 11.93 -8.85
N GLU A 356 -14.19 12.11 -9.96
CA GLU A 356 -14.53 11.03 -10.89
C GLU A 356 -13.33 10.56 -11.71
N ASN A 357 -12.30 11.40 -11.86
CA ASN A 357 -11.07 11.06 -12.57
C ASN A 357 -10.16 10.17 -11.71
N THR A 358 -10.02 10.47 -10.42
CA THR A 358 -9.09 9.74 -9.51
C THR A 358 -9.78 8.74 -8.60
N GLY A 359 -11.12 8.77 -8.51
CA GLY A 359 -11.90 7.96 -7.58
C GLY A 359 -11.87 8.43 -6.12
N SER A 360 -10.94 9.31 -5.75
CA SER A 360 -10.76 9.83 -4.40
C SER A 360 -12.00 10.58 -3.90
N SER A 361 -12.35 10.43 -2.63
CA SER A 361 -13.53 11.13 -2.07
C SER A 361 -13.34 11.60 -0.63
N ILE A 362 -14.07 12.64 -0.26
CA ILE A 362 -14.13 13.17 1.10
C ILE A 362 -15.59 13.43 1.51
N ILE A 363 -15.89 13.29 2.80
CA ILE A 363 -17.20 13.64 3.36
C ILE A 363 -17.04 14.85 4.29
N LYS A 364 -17.92 15.84 4.14
CA LYS A 364 -17.99 17.03 5.01
C LYS A 364 -19.36 17.10 5.65
N LYS A 365 -19.37 17.44 6.94
CA LYS A 365 -20.58 17.66 7.73
C LYS A 365 -21.01 19.12 7.63
N VAL A 366 -22.26 19.38 7.27
CA VAL A 366 -22.84 20.74 7.18
C VAL A 366 -24.16 20.85 7.93
N ILE A 367 -24.46 22.02 8.48
CA ILE A 367 -25.68 22.31 9.24
C ILE A 367 -26.51 23.34 8.47
N LYS A 368 -27.77 23.03 8.18
CA LYS A 368 -28.76 23.99 7.70
C LYS A 368 -29.35 24.76 8.90
N HIS A 369 -29.50 26.07 8.76
CA HIS A 369 -30.19 26.94 9.71
C HIS A 369 -31.00 28.01 8.98
#